data_AF-A0A1E7IM39-F1
#
_entry.id   AF-A0A1E7IM39-F1
#
_cell.length_a   1.000
_cell.length_b   1.000
_cell.length_c   1.000
_cell.angle_alpha   90.00
_cell.angle_beta   90.00
_cell.angle_gamma   90.00
#
_symmetry.space_group_name_H-M   'P 1'
#
loop_
_entity.id
_entity.type
_entity.pdbx_description
1 polymer ?
#
loop_
_entity_poly.entity_id
_entity_poly.type
_entity_poly.pdbx_seq_one_letter_code
_entity_poly.pdbx_strand_id
1 'polypeptide(L)' 'MPMYEYQCQKCDTIYCFIKPYHMRDISHTCEGCDSEEDMKLIVSKPGYRRDHTVVEGRG' A
#
# COMPACT_ATOMS: atom_id res chain seq x y z
N MET A 1 -12.41 -5.04 -8.25
CA MET A 1 -11.27 -5.77 -7.64
C MET A 1 -10.47 -4.76 -6.82
N PRO A 2 -9.91 -5.13 -5.65
CA PRO A 2 -9.16 -4.19 -4.83
C PRO A 2 -7.85 -3.76 -5.51
N MET A 3 -7.52 -2.49 -5.35
CA MET A 3 -6.24 -1.91 -5.77
C MET A 3 -5.30 -1.92 -4.57
N TYR A 4 -4.07 -2.36 -4.80
CA TYR A 4 -3.00 -2.42 -3.81
C TYR A 4 -1.86 -1.54 -4.28
N GLU A 5 -1.41 -0.64 -3.41
CA GLU A 5 -0.27 0.23 -3.68
C GLU A 5 0.97 -0.37 -3.00
N TYR A 6 2.11 -0.30 -3.68
CA TYR A 6 3.38 -0.84 -3.21
C TYR A 6 4.49 0.15 -3.52
N GLN A 7 5.51 0.17 -2.66
CA GLN A 7 6.72 0.98 -2.81
C GLN A 7 7.94 0.07 -2.78
N CYS A 8 8.72 0.10 -3.85
CA CYS A 8 9.98 -0.63 -3.91
C CYS A 8 10.99 -0.05 -2.91
N GLN A 9 11.65 -0.91 -2.13
CA GLN A 9 12.66 -0.51 -1.16
C GLN A 9 14.04 -0.22 -1.79
N LYS A 10 14.24 -0.53 -3.09
CA LYS A 10 15.51 -0.31 -3.80
C LYS A 10 15.55 0.99 -4.58
N CYS A 11 14.51 1.24 -5.38
CA CYS A 11 14.45 2.38 -6.30
C CYS A 11 13.38 3.41 -5.92
N ASP A 12 12.71 3.21 -4.78
CA ASP A 12 11.65 4.09 -4.25
C ASP A 12 10.44 4.26 -5.20
N THR A 13 10.34 3.42 -6.23
CA THR A 13 9.23 3.50 -7.20
C THR A 13 7.94 3.02 -6.56
N ILE A 14 6.89 3.83 -6.67
CA ILE A 14 5.53 3.50 -6.24
C ILE A 14 4.74 3.01 -7.45
N TYR A 15 4.05 1.88 -7.29
CA TYR A 15 3.24 1.29 -8.34
C TYR A 15 2.03 0.57 -7.74
N CYS A 16 1.03 0.30 -8.58
CA CYS A 16 -0.27 -0.17 -8.15
C CYS A 16 -0.71 -1.42 -8.89
N PHE A 17 -1.19 -2.41 -8.15
CA PHE A 17 -1.71 -3.65 -8.70
C PHE A 17 -3.20 -3.82 -8.40
N ILE A 18 -3.98 -4.10 -9.44
CA ILE A 18 -5.36 -4.57 -9.30
C ILE A 18 -5.31 -6.10 -9.24
N LYS A 19 -5.43 -6.67 -8.04
CA LYS A 19 -5.37 -8.12 -7.82
C LYS A 19 -6.65 -8.62 -7.15
N PRO A 20 -7.15 -9.81 -7.51
CA PRO A 20 -8.23 -10.44 -6.75
C PRO A 20 -7.76 -10.77 -5.33
N TYR A 21 -8.71 -10.92 -4.38
CA TYR A 21 -8.40 -11.11 -2.97
C TYR A 21 -7.48 -12.31 -2.68
N HIS A 22 -7.64 -13.42 -3.41
CA HIS A 22 -6.84 -14.63 -3.23
C HIS A 22 -5.40 -14.50 -3.75
N MET A 23 -5.09 -13.43 -4.51
CA MET A 23 -3.73 -13.15 -5.01
C MET A 23 -3.05 -12.02 -4.24
N ARG A 24 -3.60 -11.62 -3.09
CA ARG A 24 -3.06 -10.52 -2.26
C ARG A 24 -1.63 -10.79 -1.81
N ASP A 25 -1.35 -12.03 -1.44
CA ASP A 25 -0.08 -12.46 -0.84
C ASP A 25 0.91 -13.00 -1.89
N ILE A 26 0.56 -12.90 -3.18
CA ILE A 26 1.46 -13.27 -4.27
C ILE A 26 2.48 -12.14 -4.47
N SER A 27 3.73 -12.46 -4.17
CA SER A 27 4.91 -11.63 -4.43
C SER A 27 4.96 -11.17 -5.88
N HIS A 28 5.56 -10.01 -6.12
CA HIS A 28 5.72 -9.42 -7.44
C HIS A 28 7.04 -8.66 -7.48
N THR A 29 7.52 -8.38 -8.69
CA THR A 29 8.72 -7.58 -8.88
C THR A 29 8.36 -6.12 -9.15
N CYS A 30 9.25 -5.21 -8.74
CA CYS A 30 9.13 -3.80 -9.05
C CYS A 30 9.34 -3.56 -10.56
N GLU A 31 8.44 -2.79 -11.17
CA GLU A 31 8.51 -2.43 -12.60
C GLU A 31 9.69 -1.51 -12.96
N GLY A 32 10.35 -0.90 -11.97
CA GLY A 32 11.47 0.02 -12.17
C GLY A 32 12.86 -0.61 -12.02
N CYS A 33 13.00 -1.67 -11.23
CA CYS A 33 14.31 -2.26 -10.92
C CYS A 33 14.31 -3.79 -10.75
N ASP A 34 13.20 -4.46 -11.05
CA ASP A 34 13.00 -5.91 -10.92
C ASP A 34 13.24 -6.49 -9.51
N SER A 35 13.33 -5.63 -8.49
CA SER A 35 13.48 -6.07 -7.11
C SER A 35 12.18 -6.64 -6.55
N GLU A 36 12.28 -7.74 -5.80
CA GLU A 36 11.17 -8.36 -5.03
C GLU A 36 11.00 -7.72 -3.64
N GLU A 37 11.92 -6.83 -3.25
CA GLU A 37 11.83 -6.08 -2.01
C GLU A 37 10.90 -4.87 -2.19
N ASP A 38 9.61 -5.09 -1.92
CA ASP A 38 8.58 -4.06 -1.89
C ASP A 38 7.83 -4.01 -0.55
N MET A 39 7.34 -2.81 -0.22
CA MET A 39 6.49 -2.59 0.94
C MET A 39 5.11 -2.18 0.47
N LYS A 40 4.10 -2.88 0.97
CA LYS A 40 2.70 -2.55 0.70
C LYS A 40 2.33 -1.22 1.37
N LEU A 41 2.05 -0.21 0.56
CA LEU A 41 1.45 1.03 1.00
C LEU A 41 -0.04 0.77 1.23
N ILE A 42 -0.53 1.29 2.35
CA ILE A 42 -1.79 0.90 2.97
C ILE A 42 -2.92 1.05 1.95
N VAL A 43 -3.70 -0.02 1.80
CA VAL A 43 -4.86 -0.06 0.91
C VAL A 43 -5.74 1.14 1.21
N SER A 44 -5.76 2.11 0.31
CA SER A 44 -6.72 3.22 0.34
C SER A 44 -8.10 2.61 0.24
N LYS A 45 -8.70 2.28 1.39
CA LYS A 45 -10.12 1.95 1.47
C LYS A 45 -10.85 3.25 1.14
N PRO A 46 -11.63 3.32 0.05
CA PRO A 46 -12.53 4.46 -0.14
C PRO A 46 -13.51 4.46 1.04
N GLY A 47 -13.31 5.39 1.99
CA GLY A 47 -14.09 5.50 3.23
C GLY A 47 -13.29 5.44 4.53
N TYR A 48 -11.99 5.12 4.53
CA TYR A 48 -11.16 5.25 5.73
C TYR A 48 -10.64 6.69 5.86
N ARG A 49 -11.47 7.57 6.42
CA ARG A 49 -10.98 8.88 6.90
C ARG A 49 -10.03 8.61 8.07
N ARG A 50 -8.74 8.85 7.85
CA ARG A 50 -7.76 9.05 8.93
C ARG A 50 -8.02 10.41 9.60
N ASP A 51 -9.18 10.59 10.22
CA ASP A 51 -9.32 11.64 11.23
C ASP A 51 -8.60 11.16 12.49
N HIS A 52 -7.27 11.21 12.46
CA HIS A 52 -6.43 11.18 13.67
C HIS A 52 -6.53 12.55 14.35
N THR A 53 -7.73 12.97 14.73
CA THR A 53 -7.87 14.03 15.72
C THR A 53 -7.86 13.34 17.08
N VAL A 54 -6.67 13.14 17.63
CA VAL A 54 -6.53 12.84 19.06
C VAL A 54 -6.99 14.09 19.79
N VAL A 55 -8.25 14.14 20.21
CA VAL A 55 -8.70 15.14 21.19
C VAL A 55 -8.07 14.73 22.51
N GLU A 56 -6.90 15.28 22.80
CA GLU A 56 -6.35 15.35 24.16
C GLU A 56 -7.30 16.24 24.97
N GLY A 57 -8.29 15.61 25.62
CA GLY A 57 -9.20 16.27 26.55
C GLY A 57 -8.42 16.71 27.78
N ARG A 58 -7.99 17.98 27.79
CA ARG A 58 -7.55 18.69 28.98
C ARG A 58 -8.67 19.63 29.41
N GLY A 59 -9.31 19.31 30.53
CA GLY A 59 -10.35 20.11 31.17
C GLY A 59 -10.77 19.49 32.48
#